data_AF-L1PIC0-F1
#
_entry.id   AF-L1PIC0-F1
#
_cell.length_a   1.000
_cell.length_b   1.000
_cell.length_c   1.000
_cell.angle_alpha   90.00
_cell.angle_beta   90.00
_cell.angle_gamma   90.00
#
_symmetry.space_group_name_H-M   'P 1'
#
loop_
_entity.id
_entity.type
_entity.pdbx_description
1 polymer ?
#
loop_
_entity_poly.entity_id
_entity_poly.type
_entity_poly.pdbx_seq_one_letter_code
_entity_poly.pdbx_strand_id
1 'polypeptide(L)'
;MKKLLALIAFLWVMTACEKSGEDTPQNTQTQIPYDWDFYLKPSRLYAVKNEKNAELKKLYYQVYGTPCGDWYDGINPNSKDSDRYLKNFVEGAEHARKTPIVVIYGIPNRDCGSFSKGGHP
;
A
#
# COMPACT_ATOMS: atom_id res chain seq x y z
N MET A 1 54.25 -23.52 27.73
CA MET A 1 53.75 -24.08 26.44
C MET A 1 52.40 -24.79 26.57
N LYS A 2 52.15 -25.64 27.58
CA LYS A 2 50.86 -26.35 27.75
C LYS A 2 49.62 -25.46 28.00
N LYS A 3 49.80 -24.28 28.62
CA LYS A 3 48.69 -23.31 28.85
C LYS A 3 48.28 -22.51 27.60
N LEU A 4 49.18 -22.38 26.61
CA LEU A 4 48.90 -21.66 25.37
C LEU A 4 48.14 -22.55 24.36
N LEU A 5 48.45 -23.85 24.33
CA LEU A 5 47.68 -24.83 23.55
C LEU A 5 46.23 -25.01 24.05
N ALA A 6 46.00 -24.89 25.36
CA ALA A 6 44.65 -24.98 25.93
C ALA A 6 43.75 -23.79 25.54
N LEU A 7 44.32 -22.60 25.37
CA LEU A 7 43.57 -21.40 24.96
C LEU A 7 43.16 -21.46 23.48
N ILE A 8 44.01 -22.03 22.62
CA ILE A 8 43.76 -22.15 21.18
C ILE A 8 42.70 -23.23 20.90
N ALA A 9 42.69 -24.32 21.68
CA ALA A 9 41.66 -25.36 21.58
C ALA A 9 40.28 -24.86 22.03
N PHE A 10 40.21 -23.95 23.02
CA PHE A 10 38.94 -23.37 23.46
C PHE A 10 38.37 -22.35 22.47
N LEU A 11 39.25 -21.63 21.75
CA LEU A 11 38.81 -20.69 20.72
C LEU A 11 38.17 -21.38 19.50
N TRP A 12 38.63 -22.58 19.15
CA TRP A 12 38.07 -23.38 18.04
C TRP A 12 36.73 -24.05 18.39
N VAL A 13 36.49 -24.40 19.66
CA VAL A 13 35.20 -24.98 20.07
C VAL A 13 34.08 -23.94 20.07
N MET A 14 34.38 -22.67 20.35
CA MET A 14 33.37 -21.59 20.33
C MET A 14 33.03 -21.11 18.91
N THR A 15 33.87 -21.36 17.90
CA THR A 15 33.54 -21.01 16.50
C THR A 15 32.66 -22.06 15.81
N ALA A 16 32.50 -23.25 16.40
CA ALA A 16 31.74 -24.35 15.81
C ALA A 16 30.29 -24.45 16.32
N CYS A 17 29.89 -23.64 17.31
CA CYS A 17 28.55 -23.66 17.89
C CYS A 17 27.69 -22.44 17.50
N GLU A 18 27.96 -21.85 16.33
CA GLU A 18 27.12 -20.79 15.75
C GLU A 18 26.97 -20.96 14.22
N LYS A 19 26.89 -22.22 13.77
CA LYS A 19 26.55 -22.53 12.38
C LYS A 19 25.71 -23.80 12.26
N SER A 20 24.67 -23.88 13.09
CA SER A 20 23.46 -24.65 12.80
C SER A 20 22.31 -23.67 12.59
N GLY A 21 22.53 -22.67 11.74
CA GLY A 21 21.44 -21.99 11.06
C GLY A 21 20.96 -22.98 10.02
N GLU A 22 19.85 -23.63 10.33
CA GLU A 22 19.00 -24.34 9.39
C GLU A 22 18.93 -23.51 8.10
N ASP A 23 19.47 -24.04 7.00
CA ASP A 23 19.26 -23.51 5.65
C ASP A 23 17.77 -23.68 5.33
N THR A 24 16.94 -22.89 5.99
CA THR A 24 15.59 -22.61 5.55
C THR A 24 15.83 -21.88 4.24
N PRO A 25 15.38 -22.40 3.09
CA PRO A 25 15.45 -21.64 1.87
C PRO A 25 14.73 -20.33 2.16
N GLN A 26 15.50 -19.25 2.24
CA GLN A 26 14.96 -17.91 2.36
C GLN A 26 14.17 -17.77 1.07
N ASN A 27 12.86 -18.01 1.18
CA ASN A 27 11.95 -17.87 0.08
C ASN A 27 12.00 -16.39 -0.24
N THR A 28 12.88 -16.04 -1.18
CA THR A 28 12.84 -14.78 -1.89
C THR A 28 11.60 -14.85 -2.75
N GLN A 29 10.44 -14.90 -2.10
CA GLN A 29 9.17 -14.53 -2.67
C GLN A 29 9.41 -13.08 -3.06
N THR A 30 9.72 -12.89 -4.34
CA THR A 30 9.54 -11.63 -5.03
C THR A 30 8.21 -11.07 -4.55
N GLN A 31 8.25 -9.98 -3.79
CA GLN A 31 7.08 -9.33 -3.22
C GLN A 31 5.97 -9.35 -4.26
N ILE A 32 4.90 -10.09 -3.98
CA ILE A 32 3.77 -10.16 -4.89
C ILE A 32 3.15 -8.75 -4.83
N PRO A 33 2.68 -8.17 -5.96
CA PRO A 33 2.16 -6.78 -6.03
C PRO A 33 1.02 -6.41 -5.05
N TYR A 34 0.65 -7.31 -4.14
CA TYR A 34 -0.44 -7.20 -3.18
C TYR A 34 -0.02 -7.54 -1.74
N ASP A 35 1.27 -7.62 -1.43
CA ASP A 35 1.72 -7.86 -0.04
C ASP A 35 1.49 -6.66 0.89
N TRP A 36 1.23 -5.47 0.33
CA TRP A 36 0.92 -4.28 1.13
C TRP A 36 -0.58 -4.13 1.38
N ASP A 37 -0.95 -3.72 2.60
CA ASP A 37 -2.32 -3.31 2.88
C ASP A 37 -2.80 -2.21 1.91
N PHE A 38 -4.12 -2.06 1.81
CA PHE A 38 -4.71 -1.07 0.92
C PHE A 38 -4.44 0.37 1.35
N TYR A 39 -4.29 1.24 0.35
CA TYR A 39 -4.02 2.65 0.54
C TYR A 39 -5.27 3.43 0.98
N LEU A 40 -5.16 4.11 2.12
CA LEU A 40 -6.13 5.11 2.54
C LEU A 40 -5.71 6.48 2.02
N LYS A 41 -6.43 7.01 1.02
CA LYS A 41 -6.24 8.38 0.52
C LYS A 41 -6.45 9.40 1.66
N PRO A 42 -5.45 10.20 2.05
CA PRO A 42 -5.53 11.07 3.24
C PRO A 42 -6.68 12.08 3.21
N SER A 43 -7.10 12.52 2.02
CA SER A 43 -8.21 13.48 1.87
C SER A 43 -9.55 12.93 2.36
N ARG A 44 -9.75 11.60 2.39
CA ARG A 44 -10.99 11.00 2.91
C ARG A 44 -11.21 11.30 4.39
N LEU A 45 -10.13 11.46 5.15
CA LEU A 45 -10.21 11.79 6.57
C LEU A 45 -10.63 13.24 6.85
N TYR A 46 -10.80 14.09 5.82
CA TYR A 46 -11.29 15.46 6.01
C TYR A 46 -12.66 15.49 6.67
N ALA A 47 -13.60 14.64 6.22
CA ALA A 47 -14.93 14.55 6.83
C ALA A 47 -14.86 14.15 8.32
N VAL A 48 -14.01 13.17 8.65
CA VAL A 48 -13.77 12.74 10.04
C VAL A 48 -13.20 13.88 10.88
N LYS A 49 -12.17 14.58 10.38
CA LYS A 49 -11.47 15.65 11.11
C LYS A 49 -12.40 16.81 11.46
N ASN A 50 -13.31 17.15 10.56
CA ASN A 50 -14.23 18.29 10.72
C ASN A 50 -15.52 17.96 11.48
N GLU A 51 -15.81 16.68 11.72
CA GLU A 51 -16.97 16.29 12.53
C GLU A 51 -16.75 16.62 14.01
N LYS A 52 -17.73 17.35 14.58
CA LYS A 52 -17.71 17.87 15.95
C LYS A 52 -18.45 16.95 16.92
N ASN A 53 -19.48 16.25 16.45
CA ASN A 53 -20.22 15.30 17.26
C ASN A 53 -19.38 14.02 17.46
N ALA A 54 -19.13 13.64 18.70
CA ALA A 54 -18.25 12.51 19.02
C ALA A 54 -18.76 11.16 18.50
N GLU A 55 -20.08 10.93 18.52
CA GLU A 55 -20.66 9.69 18.02
C GLU A 55 -20.63 9.64 16.49
N LEU A 56 -20.98 10.74 15.82
CA LEU A 56 -20.86 10.83 14.36
C LEU A 56 -19.40 10.70 13.90
N LYS A 57 -18.45 11.26 14.65
CA LYS A 57 -17.03 11.15 14.34
C LYS A 57 -16.55 9.70 14.32
N LYS A 58 -17.02 8.87 15.26
CA LYS A 58 -16.74 7.42 15.28
C LYS A 58 -17.33 6.73 14.04
N LEU A 59 -18.59 7.00 13.72
CA LEU A 59 -19.26 6.43 12.53
C LEU A 59 -18.57 6.87 11.23
N TYR A 60 -18.18 8.13 11.12
CA TYR A 60 -17.44 8.63 9.96
C TYR A 60 -16.10 7.94 9.84
N TYR A 61 -15.38 7.71 10.93
CA TYR A 61 -14.10 7.00 10.88
C TYR A 61 -14.25 5.56 10.39
N GLN A 62 -15.35 4.87 10.73
CA GLN A 62 -15.62 3.51 10.22
C GLN A 62 -15.71 3.47 8.68
N VAL A 63 -16.27 4.51 8.05
CA VAL A 63 -16.42 4.57 6.58
C VAL A 63 -15.22 5.24 5.91
N TYR A 64 -14.85 6.43 6.35
CA TYR A 64 -13.79 7.24 5.73
C TYR A 64 -12.38 6.83 6.13
N GLY A 65 -12.21 6.09 7.23
CA GLY A 65 -10.95 5.47 7.63
C GLY A 65 -10.67 4.14 6.94
N THR A 66 -11.64 3.60 6.20
CA THR A 66 -11.49 2.35 5.45
C THR A 66 -10.95 2.64 4.05
N PRO A 67 -9.85 1.99 3.61
CA PRO A 67 -9.36 2.08 2.24
C PRO A 67 -10.46 1.78 1.20
N CYS A 68 -10.51 2.53 0.10
CA CYS A 68 -11.50 2.34 -0.96
C CYS A 68 -10.91 2.67 -2.34
N GLY A 69 -11.66 2.33 -3.39
CA GLY A 69 -11.35 2.75 -4.76
C GLY A 69 -11.45 4.25 -4.97
N ASP A 70 -10.47 4.83 -5.67
CA ASP A 70 -10.56 6.17 -6.26
C ASP A 70 -10.97 6.04 -7.73
N TRP A 71 -11.93 6.85 -8.16
CA TRP A 71 -12.62 6.69 -9.45
C TRP A 71 -12.10 7.68 -10.48
N TYR A 72 -11.80 7.19 -11.68
CA TYR A 72 -11.26 7.96 -12.80
C TYR A 72 -12.07 7.66 -14.04
N ASP A 73 -12.75 8.66 -14.60
CA ASP A 73 -13.48 8.53 -15.86
C ASP A 73 -12.68 9.07 -17.07
N GLY A 74 -11.57 9.78 -16.82
CA GLY A 74 -10.74 10.36 -17.86
C GLY A 74 -11.38 11.58 -18.56
N ILE A 75 -12.55 12.03 -18.11
CA ILE A 75 -13.32 13.10 -18.74
C ILE A 75 -13.00 14.42 -18.04
N ASN A 76 -11.78 14.90 -18.24
CA ASN A 76 -11.40 16.27 -17.89
C ASN A 76 -11.13 17.02 -19.20
N PRO A 77 -11.68 18.24 -19.41
CA PRO A 77 -11.31 19.05 -20.57
C PRO A 77 -9.79 19.27 -20.70
N ASN A 78 -9.05 19.15 -19.59
CA ASN A 78 -7.60 19.09 -19.56
C ASN A 78 -7.12 17.66 -19.26
N SER A 79 -6.81 16.86 -20.30
CA SER A 79 -6.31 15.48 -20.14
C SER A 79 -5.07 15.36 -19.24
N LYS A 80 -4.18 16.35 -19.28
CA LYS A 80 -2.99 16.44 -18.40
C LYS A 80 -3.34 16.47 -16.91
N ASP A 81 -4.51 17.01 -16.56
CA ASP A 81 -4.96 17.05 -15.18
C ASP A 81 -5.42 15.65 -14.73
N SER A 82 -6.16 14.92 -15.57
CA SER A 82 -6.55 13.52 -15.32
C SER A 82 -5.34 12.61 -15.07
N ASP A 83 -4.34 12.67 -15.94
CA ASP A 83 -3.12 11.87 -15.81
C ASP A 83 -2.36 12.24 -14.53
N ARG A 84 -2.25 13.54 -14.23
CA ARG A 84 -1.60 14.01 -13.00
C ARG A 84 -2.34 13.53 -11.75
N TYR A 85 -3.67 13.50 -11.74
CA TYR A 85 -4.44 13.02 -10.59
C TYR A 85 -4.22 11.52 -10.35
N LEU A 86 -4.26 10.71 -11.40
CA LEU A 86 -4.00 9.27 -11.29
C LEU A 86 -2.56 9.01 -10.83
N LYS A 87 -1.58 9.69 -11.46
CA LYS A 87 -0.17 9.59 -11.10
C LYS A 87 0.07 9.93 -9.63
N ASN A 88 -0.44 11.07 -9.16
CA ASN A 88 -0.27 11.49 -7.77
C ASN A 88 -0.89 10.50 -6.76
N PHE A 89 -2.00 9.85 -7.11
CA PHE A 89 -2.62 8.84 -6.26
C PHE A 89 -1.78 7.58 -6.16
N VAL A 90 -1.28 7.08 -7.30
CA VAL A 90 -0.41 5.89 -7.35
C VAL A 90 0.91 6.15 -6.63
N GLU A 91 1.58 7.28 -6.90
CA GLU A 91 2.83 7.66 -6.22
C GLU A 91 2.63 7.87 -4.72
N GLY A 92 1.49 8.45 -4.32
CA GLY A 92 1.13 8.60 -2.91
C GLY A 92 0.97 7.27 -2.18
N ALA A 93 0.43 6.26 -2.87
CA ALA A 93 0.30 4.90 -2.34
C ALA A 93 1.65 4.18 -2.26
N GLU A 94 2.48 4.32 -3.30
CA GLU A 94 3.84 3.78 -3.35
C GLU A 94 4.70 4.34 -2.21
N HIS A 95 4.71 5.66 -2.01
CA HIS A 95 5.43 6.30 -0.90
C HIS A 95 4.96 5.81 0.48
N ALA A 96 3.69 5.42 0.59
CA ALA A 96 3.13 4.85 1.82
C ALA A 96 3.39 3.34 1.97
N ARG A 97 3.96 2.68 0.96
CA ARG A 97 4.05 1.22 0.83
C ARG A 97 2.70 0.57 1.06
N LYS A 98 1.71 1.04 0.30
CA LYS A 98 0.33 0.58 0.30
C LYS A 98 -0.14 0.29 -1.12
N THR A 99 -1.09 -0.61 -1.26
CA THR A 99 -1.68 -0.98 -2.55
C THR A 99 -2.83 -0.03 -2.89
N PRO A 100 -2.75 0.79 -3.95
CA PRO A 100 -3.88 1.63 -4.38
C PRO A 100 -5.00 0.80 -5.02
N ILE A 101 -6.25 1.18 -4.78
CA ILE A 101 -7.40 0.65 -5.50
C ILE A 101 -7.83 1.70 -6.52
N VAL A 102 -7.64 1.42 -7.80
CA VAL A 102 -7.96 2.32 -8.91
C VAL A 102 -9.20 1.79 -9.63
N VAL A 103 -10.21 2.64 -9.80
CA VAL A 103 -11.42 2.31 -10.57
C VAL A 103 -11.41 3.13 -11.85
N ILE A 104 -11.24 2.46 -12.99
CA ILE A 104 -11.38 3.08 -14.31
C ILE A 104 -12.84 3.00 -14.74
N TYR A 105 -13.47 4.16 -14.89
CA TYR A 105 -14.90 4.30 -15.13
C TYR A 105 -15.17 5.23 -16.33
N GLY A 106 -14.38 5.09 -17.40
CA GLY A 106 -14.34 6.02 -18.55
C GLY A 106 -14.81 5.45 -19.89
N ILE A 107 -15.38 4.25 -19.93
CA ILE A 107 -15.79 3.59 -21.18
C ILE A 107 -16.80 4.44 -21.97
N PRO A 108 -16.70 4.59 -23.32
CA PRO A 108 -17.70 5.31 -24.10
C PRO A 108 -19.11 4.78 -23.91
N ASN A 109 -20.11 5.68 -23.95
CA ASN A 109 -21.50 5.36 -23.68
C ASN A 109 -21.70 4.64 -22.32
N ARG A 110 -20.90 5.04 -21.31
CA ARG A 110 -20.98 4.53 -19.94
C ARG A 110 -22.40 4.61 -19.45
N ASP A 111 -22.84 3.57 -18.75
CA ASP A 111 -24.16 3.49 -18.13
C ASP A 111 -25.33 3.66 -19.12
N CYS A 112 -25.09 3.44 -20.42
CA CYS A 112 -26.11 3.40 -21.47
C CYS A 112 -27.04 4.63 -21.49
N GLY A 113 -26.57 5.81 -21.05
CA GLY A 113 -27.38 7.03 -20.99
C GLY A 113 -28.21 7.22 -19.71
N SER A 114 -28.05 6.37 -18.70
CA SER A 114 -28.74 6.45 -17.40
C SER A 114 -28.10 7.48 -16.44
N PHE A 115 -28.30 7.33 -15.12
CA PHE A 115 -27.92 8.31 -14.09
C PHE A 115 -26.42 8.67 -14.05
N SER A 116 -25.55 7.71 -14.37
CA SER A 116 -24.11 7.88 -14.43
C SER A 116 -23.57 7.90 -15.86
N LYS A 117 -24.40 8.33 -16.83
CA LYS A 117 -24.00 8.48 -18.23
C LYS A 117 -22.73 9.29 -18.41
N GLY A 118 -21.97 8.96 -19.45
CA GLY A 118 -20.74 9.64 -19.80
C GLY A 118 -19.80 8.69 -20.53
N GLY A 119 -18.53 8.77 -20.18
CA GLY A 119 -17.45 8.10 -20.90
C GLY A 119 -16.78 9.01 -21.91
N HIS A 120 -15.63 8.55 -22.39
CA HIS A 120 -14.91 9.22 -23.47
C HIS A 120 -15.80 9.34 -24.73
N PRO A 121 -15.74 10.47 -25.48
CA PRO A 121 -16.39 10.58 -26.78
C PRO A 121 -15.85 9.56 -27.78
#